data_AF-A0A7S2P7Z9-F1
#
_entry.id   AF-A0A7S2P7Z9-F1
#
_cell.length_a   1.000
_cell.length_b   1.000
_cell.length_c   1.000
_cell.angle_alpha   90.00
_cell.angle_beta   90.00
_cell.angle_gamma   90.00
#
_symmetry.space_group_name_H-M   'P 1'
#
loop_
_entity.id
_entity.type
_entity.pdbx_description
1 polymer ?
#
loop_
_entity_poly.entity_id
_entity_poly.type
_entity_poly.pdbx_seq_one_letter_code
_entity_poly.pdbx_strand_id
1 'polypeptide(L)'
;GPAGGSPMAVDGAAADDRQSEDADRGPPPLMEVVVSAVDRASGQAKVEPYTGKYVEWGINNDRPAFKRAEDAEGQEELLLYHSEPREGAPGGWFIGVELGGAESVARCLEETMEPPQTGWELADPGDEDLELSVQIVQQEQERRRRRRRRHHHRHHKHTDEAPDAAPGAP
;
A
#
# COMPACT_ATOMS: atom_id res chain seq x y z
N GLY A 1 -52.80 38.20 -33.81
CA GLY A 1 -52.95 36.83 -34.32
C GLY A 1 -52.30 35.87 -33.35
N PRO A 2 -52.96 34.78 -32.95
CA PRO A 2 -52.45 33.84 -31.95
C PRO A 2 -51.70 32.66 -32.60
N ALA A 3 -50.60 32.25 -31.99
CA ALA A 3 -49.98 30.92 -32.03
C ALA A 3 -48.86 30.99 -30.97
N GLY A 4 -48.78 30.16 -29.94
CA GLY A 4 -49.07 28.73 -29.84
C GLY A 4 -47.77 28.06 -29.42
N GLY A 5 -47.77 27.26 -28.35
CA GLY A 5 -46.60 26.45 -27.97
C GLY A 5 -46.42 26.25 -26.47
N SER A 6 -46.83 25.07 -26.02
CA SER A 6 -46.87 24.53 -24.65
C SER A 6 -45.55 24.51 -23.86
N PRO A 7 -45.63 24.39 -22.51
CA PRO A 7 -44.49 24.20 -21.63
C PRO A 7 -44.00 22.75 -21.65
N MET A 8 -42.67 22.54 -21.74
CA MET A 8 -42.06 21.26 -21.39
C MET A 8 -41.52 21.32 -19.97
N ALA A 9 -42.18 20.58 -19.08
CA ALA A 9 -41.60 20.11 -17.84
C ALA A 9 -40.49 19.11 -18.16
N VAL A 10 -39.32 19.30 -17.56
CA VAL A 10 -38.30 18.26 -17.45
C VAL A 10 -38.17 17.88 -15.98
N ASP A 11 -38.96 16.88 -15.60
CA ASP A 11 -38.64 16.00 -14.48
C ASP A 11 -37.44 15.15 -14.90
N GLY A 12 -36.32 15.34 -14.19
CA GLY A 12 -35.04 14.72 -14.52
C GLY A 12 -34.33 14.24 -13.27
N ALA A 13 -34.81 13.12 -12.75
CA ALA A 13 -34.11 12.07 -12.01
C ALA A 13 -32.81 12.48 -11.27
N ALA A 14 -32.93 12.57 -9.95
CA ALA A 14 -31.81 12.34 -9.04
C ALA A 14 -31.34 10.88 -9.19
N ALA A 15 -30.27 10.67 -9.96
CA ALA A 15 -29.54 9.41 -9.99
C ALA A 15 -28.40 9.48 -8.98
N ASP A 16 -28.59 8.69 -7.93
CA ASP A 16 -27.65 8.19 -6.92
C ASP A 16 -26.21 8.03 -7.46
N ASP A 17 -25.34 9.00 -7.15
CA ASP A 17 -23.89 8.97 -7.38
C ASP A 17 -23.21 8.37 -6.14
N ARG A 18 -23.27 7.04 -6.01
CA ARG A 18 -22.63 6.29 -4.90
C ARG A 18 -21.89 5.03 -5.34
N GLN A 19 -21.45 4.96 -6.58
CA GLN A 19 -20.68 3.83 -7.08
C GLN A 19 -19.54 4.32 -7.96
N SER A 20 -18.39 4.69 -7.37
CA SER A 20 -17.07 4.69 -8.05
C SER A 20 -15.87 4.96 -7.11
N GLU A 21 -15.85 4.51 -5.84
CA GLU A 21 -14.64 4.65 -5.00
C GLU A 21 -13.77 3.38 -4.91
N ASP A 22 -14.24 2.23 -5.40
CA ASP A 22 -13.49 0.96 -5.33
C ASP A 22 -12.75 0.58 -6.63
N ALA A 23 -12.91 1.35 -7.71
CA ALA A 23 -12.32 1.03 -9.02
C ALA A 23 -10.92 1.64 -9.26
N ASP A 24 -10.48 2.57 -8.42
CA ASP A 24 -9.18 3.27 -8.56
C ASP A 24 -8.09 2.73 -7.62
N ARG A 25 -8.38 1.67 -6.86
CA ARG A 25 -7.32 0.92 -6.18
C ARG A 25 -6.63 0.04 -7.22
N GLY A 26 -5.53 0.55 -7.77
CA GLY A 26 -4.60 -0.19 -8.62
C GLY A 26 -4.19 -1.54 -8.01
N PRO A 27 -3.40 -2.36 -8.73
CA PRO A 27 -2.95 -3.65 -8.20
C PRO A 27 -2.35 -3.45 -6.80
N PRO A 28 -2.69 -4.30 -5.82
CA PRO A 28 -2.19 -4.14 -4.47
C PRO A 28 -0.66 -4.15 -4.48
N PRO A 29 -0.02 -3.32 -3.64
CA PRO A 29 1.44 -3.23 -3.58
C PRO A 29 2.03 -4.61 -3.32
N LEU A 30 3.09 -4.96 -4.06
CA LEU A 30 3.70 -6.28 -4.02
C LEU A 30 4.44 -6.50 -2.70
N MET A 31 4.99 -5.43 -2.12
CA MET A 31 5.68 -5.44 -0.84
C MET A 31 5.16 -4.36 0.11
N GLU A 32 5.09 -4.74 1.39
CA GLU A 32 4.83 -3.84 2.52
C GLU A 32 6.00 -3.94 3.49
N VAL A 33 6.35 -2.83 4.09
CA VAL A 33 7.43 -2.71 5.06
C VAL A 33 6.88 -2.03 6.30
N VAL A 34 7.15 -2.60 7.46
CA VAL A 34 6.81 -2.00 8.76
C VAL A 34 8.08 -1.46 9.38
N VAL A 35 8.08 -0.17 9.70
CA VAL A 35 9.17 0.51 10.40
C VAL A 35 8.73 0.73 11.85
N SER A 36 9.55 0.27 12.79
CA SER A 36 9.33 0.43 14.23
C SER A 36 10.55 1.03 14.91
N ALA A 37 10.32 1.77 16.00
CA ALA A 37 11.36 2.25 16.89
C ALA A 37 11.22 1.52 18.23
N VAL A 38 12.35 1.08 18.78
CA VAL A 38 12.40 0.40 20.08
C VAL A 38 13.45 1.07 20.95
N ASP A 39 13.07 1.37 22.19
CA ASP A 39 14.02 1.87 23.19
C ASP A 39 14.97 0.75 23.62
N ARG A 40 16.28 0.93 23.46
CA ARG A 40 17.28 -0.12 23.71
C ARG A 40 17.36 -0.54 25.17
N ALA A 41 17.10 0.38 26.10
CA ALA A 41 17.19 0.12 27.53
C ALA A 41 16.00 -0.73 28.01
N SER A 42 14.80 -0.41 27.55
CA SER A 42 13.55 -1.03 27.99
C SER A 42 13.02 -2.11 27.06
N GLY A 43 13.46 -2.14 25.81
CA GLY A 43 12.92 -2.99 24.75
C GLY A 43 11.50 -2.63 24.34
N GLN A 44 10.97 -1.47 24.77
CA GLN A 44 9.60 -1.06 24.48
C GLN A 44 9.51 -0.33 23.14
N ALA A 45 8.48 -0.66 22.37
CA ALA A 45 8.18 0.03 21.13
C ALA A 45 7.75 1.48 21.42
N LYS A 46 8.31 2.43 20.67
CA LYS A 46 7.91 3.84 20.69
C LYS A 46 7.31 4.26 19.36
N VAL A 47 6.38 5.20 19.44
CA VAL A 47 5.69 5.75 18.28
C VAL A 47 6.40 7.04 17.90
N GLU A 48 7.17 6.98 16.81
CA GLU A 48 7.91 8.12 16.27
C GLU A 48 7.33 8.55 14.92
N PRO A 49 7.56 9.80 14.45
CA PRO A 49 7.03 10.31 13.18
C PRO A 49 7.39 9.47 11.95
N TYR A 50 8.49 8.72 12.02
CA TYR A 50 9.01 7.84 10.98
C TYR A 50 8.55 6.37 11.10
N THR A 51 7.89 6.01 12.19
CA THR A 51 7.31 4.66 12.36
C THR A 51 6.02 4.51 11.59
N GLY A 52 5.72 3.28 11.16
CA GLY A 52 4.48 2.98 10.44
C GLY A 52 4.67 2.01 9.29
N LYS A 53 3.65 1.94 8.43
CA LYS A 53 3.62 1.07 7.26
C LYS A 53 4.05 1.85 6.02
N TYR A 54 4.90 1.22 5.23
CA TYR A 54 5.40 1.70 3.95
C TYR A 54 5.01 0.68 2.89
N VAL A 55 4.42 1.16 1.80
CA VAL A 55 4.00 0.34 0.68
C VAL A 55 4.90 0.63 -0.50
N GLU A 56 5.24 -0.43 -1.24
CA GLU A 56 6.01 -0.28 -2.47
C GLU A 56 5.28 0.68 -3.42
N TRP A 57 5.99 1.72 -3.82
CA TRP A 57 5.48 2.80 -4.67
C TRP A 57 6.18 2.83 -6.03
N GLY A 58 7.42 2.37 -6.12
CA GLY A 58 8.15 2.33 -7.37
C GLY A 58 9.53 1.69 -7.25
N ILE A 59 10.38 1.95 -8.25
CA ILE A 59 11.77 1.49 -8.30
C ILE A 59 12.69 2.71 -8.31
N ASN A 60 13.74 2.69 -7.49
CA ASN A 60 14.80 3.68 -7.45
C ASN A 60 16.17 2.97 -7.42
N ASN A 61 17.07 3.31 -8.34
CA ASN A 61 18.39 2.68 -8.48
C ASN A 61 18.34 1.14 -8.48
N ASP A 62 17.48 0.57 -9.34
CA ASP A 62 17.23 -0.87 -9.49
C ASP A 62 16.73 -1.60 -8.22
N ARG A 63 16.24 -0.84 -7.23
CA ARG A 63 15.73 -1.35 -5.94
C ARG A 63 14.35 -0.81 -5.64
N PRO A 64 13.53 -1.51 -4.83
CA PRO A 64 12.20 -1.03 -4.48
C PRO A 64 12.28 0.25 -3.64
N ALA A 65 11.40 1.19 -3.96
CA ALA A 65 11.15 2.40 -3.18
C ALA A 65 9.75 2.32 -2.58
N PHE A 66 9.63 2.72 -1.32
CA PHE A 66 8.40 2.61 -0.55
C PHE A 66 7.94 4.00 -0.10
N LYS A 67 6.62 4.21 -0.12
CA LYS A 67 5.98 5.42 0.39
C LYS A 67 5.15 5.05 1.62
N ARG A 68 5.14 5.90 2.65
CA ARG A 68 4.29 5.66 3.82
C ARG A 68 2.81 5.57 3.42
N ALA A 69 2.10 4.59 3.97
CA ALA A 69 0.69 4.37 3.68
C ALA A 69 -0.16 5.59 4.12
N GLU A 70 -1.19 5.91 3.32
CA GLU A 70 -2.03 7.10 3.48
C GLU A 70 -2.95 7.07 4.73
N ASP A 71 -2.99 5.95 5.46
CA ASP A 71 -3.74 5.84 6.72
C ASP A 71 -3.11 6.63 7.89
N ALA A 72 -1.96 7.26 7.68
CA ALA A 72 -1.32 8.19 8.59
C ALA A 72 -1.84 9.64 8.40
N GLU A 73 -3.11 9.88 8.75
CA GLU A 73 -3.77 11.18 8.58
C GLU A 73 -3.01 12.31 9.32
N GLY A 74 -2.57 13.33 8.58
CA GLY A 74 -1.87 14.51 9.12
C GLY A 74 -0.36 14.35 9.37
N GLN A 75 0.26 13.24 8.96
CA GLN A 75 1.70 13.02 9.10
C GLN A 75 2.47 13.37 7.80
N GLU A 76 3.69 13.87 7.92
CA GLU A 76 4.55 14.26 6.78
C GLU A 76 4.92 13.07 5.90
N GLU A 77 4.75 13.17 4.59
CA GLU A 77 5.02 12.07 3.65
C GLU A 77 6.49 11.63 3.73
N LEU A 78 6.72 10.37 4.11
CA LEU A 78 8.05 9.78 4.20
C LEU A 78 8.22 8.67 3.17
N LEU A 79 9.44 8.59 2.66
CA LEU A 79 9.90 7.65 1.67
C LEU A 79 11.01 6.78 2.27
N LEU A 80 10.98 5.49 1.96
CA LEU A 80 12.05 4.55 2.22
C LEU A 80 12.67 4.16 0.88
N TYR A 81 13.95 4.46 0.67
CA TYR A 81 14.59 4.31 -0.63
C TYR A 81 16.09 4.03 -0.52
N HIS A 82 16.67 3.50 -1.59
CA HIS A 82 18.12 3.33 -1.70
C HIS A 82 18.73 4.45 -2.54
N SER A 83 19.82 5.05 -2.06
CA SER A 83 20.65 6.00 -2.82
C SER A 83 22.01 5.38 -3.12
N GLU A 84 22.48 5.57 -4.36
CA GLU A 84 23.87 5.28 -4.70
C GLU A 84 24.83 6.27 -4.04
N PRO A 85 26.08 5.85 -3.76
CA PRO A 85 27.11 6.76 -3.30
C PRO A 85 27.38 7.84 -4.35
N ARG A 86 27.51 9.09 -3.89
CA ARG A 86 27.87 10.24 -4.73
C ARG A 86 29.12 10.90 -4.15
N GLU A 87 29.73 11.79 -4.91
CA GLU A 87 30.91 12.53 -4.44
C GLU A 87 30.60 13.25 -3.12
N GLY A 88 31.24 12.81 -2.03
CA GLY A 88 31.03 13.36 -0.69
C GLY A 88 29.79 12.86 0.07
N ALA A 89 29.01 11.92 -0.47
CA ALA A 89 27.83 11.35 0.19
C ALA A 89 27.82 9.82 0.14
N PRO A 90 27.65 9.14 1.29
CA PRO A 90 27.63 7.67 1.31
C PRO A 90 26.36 7.14 0.65
N GLY A 91 26.46 5.95 0.04
CA GLY A 91 25.31 5.20 -0.46
C GLY A 91 24.65 4.37 0.64
N GLY A 92 23.45 3.87 0.37
CA GLY A 92 22.71 2.98 1.26
C GLY A 92 21.21 3.25 1.25
N TRP A 93 20.54 2.80 2.29
CA TRP A 93 19.11 2.98 2.51
C TRP A 93 18.82 4.20 3.38
N PHE A 94 17.75 4.92 3.06
CA PHE A 94 17.37 6.16 3.70
C PHE A 94 15.86 6.19 3.95
N ILE A 95 15.46 6.81 5.07
CA ILE A 95 14.10 7.27 5.33
C ILE A 95 14.12 8.80 5.29
N GLY A 96 13.33 9.42 4.43
CA GLY A 96 13.32 10.89 4.29
C GLY A 96 12.10 11.40 3.54
N VAL A 97 11.99 12.72 3.46
CA VAL A 97 10.83 13.42 2.85
C VAL A 97 10.88 13.42 1.32
N GLU A 98 12.08 13.30 0.75
CA GLU A 98 12.31 13.36 -0.69
C GLU A 98 13.39 12.35 -1.11
N LEU A 99 13.26 11.80 -2.34
CA LEU A 99 14.25 10.91 -2.93
C LEU A 99 15.57 11.63 -3.17
N GLY A 100 16.63 11.23 -2.46
CA GLY A 100 17.95 11.84 -2.58
C GLY A 100 18.00 13.28 -2.04
N GLY A 101 17.03 13.68 -1.23
CA GLY A 101 17.02 14.96 -0.54
C GLY A 101 18.13 15.05 0.51
N ALA A 102 18.40 16.27 0.99
CA ALA A 102 19.37 16.51 2.05
C ALA A 102 18.85 16.09 3.43
N GLU A 103 17.53 16.04 3.59
CA GLU A 103 16.86 15.74 4.85
C GLU A 103 16.47 14.25 4.90
N SER A 104 17.24 13.48 5.66
CA SER A 104 16.93 12.09 6.00
C SER A 104 16.76 11.97 7.51
N VAL A 105 15.73 11.25 7.94
CA VAL A 105 15.44 10.97 9.35
C VAL A 105 16.28 9.78 9.85
N ALA A 106 16.48 8.78 8.99
CA ALA A 106 17.29 7.61 9.29
C ALA A 106 18.06 7.16 8.05
N ARG A 107 19.23 6.55 8.26
CA ARG A 107 20.03 5.95 7.19
C ARG A 107 20.64 4.62 7.62
N CYS A 108 20.87 3.73 6.67
CA CYS A 108 21.63 2.50 6.85
C CYS A 108 22.56 2.34 5.63
N LEU A 109 23.87 2.22 5.87
CA LEU A 109 24.87 2.23 4.80
C LEU A 109 25.05 0.88 4.08
N GLU A 110 24.15 -0.07 4.30
CA GLU A 110 24.18 -1.37 3.63
C GLU A 110 23.65 -1.27 2.18
N GLU A 111 24.27 -2.01 1.26
CA GLU A 111 23.93 -2.01 -0.17
C GLU A 111 23.04 -3.21 -0.57
N THR A 112 22.13 -3.62 0.32
CA THR A 112 21.24 -4.79 0.16
C THR A 112 20.10 -4.51 -0.82
N MET A 113 19.63 -5.54 -1.55
CA MET A 113 18.53 -5.40 -2.55
C MET A 113 17.20 -4.97 -1.93
N GLU A 114 17.04 -5.23 -0.65
CA GLU A 114 15.88 -4.88 0.15
C GLU A 114 16.34 -4.12 1.39
N PRO A 115 15.48 -3.29 2.02
CA PRO A 115 15.87 -2.51 3.18
C PRO A 115 16.34 -3.42 4.35
N PRO A 116 17.51 -3.15 4.96
CA PRO A 116 18.05 -3.90 6.09
C PRO A 116 17.11 -3.87 7.28
N GLN A 117 17.06 -4.98 8.03
CA GLN A 117 16.18 -5.06 9.20
C GLN A 117 16.68 -4.25 10.41
N THR A 118 17.99 -4.03 10.48
CA THR A 118 18.70 -3.39 11.60
C THR A 118 19.86 -2.55 11.05
N GLY A 119 20.64 -1.91 11.93
CA GLY A 119 21.82 -1.13 11.53
C GLY A 119 21.49 0.28 11.06
N TRP A 120 20.32 0.79 11.41
CA TRP A 120 19.86 2.13 11.09
C TRP A 120 20.41 3.15 12.09
N GLU A 121 20.93 4.25 11.56
CA GLU A 121 21.38 5.42 12.30
C GLU A 121 20.33 6.52 12.15
N LEU A 122 19.83 7.05 13.27
CA LEU A 122 18.92 8.18 13.31
C LEU A 122 19.70 9.48 13.15
N ALA A 123 19.20 10.40 12.34
CA ALA A 123 19.84 11.71 12.13
C ALA A 123 19.74 12.61 13.37
N ASP A 124 18.64 12.49 14.12
CA ASP A 124 18.46 13.12 15.43
C ASP A 124 17.94 12.07 16.42
N PRO A 125 18.84 11.35 17.14
CA PRO A 125 18.43 10.35 18.12
C PRO A 125 17.80 10.96 19.39
N GLY A 126 17.83 12.29 19.57
CA GLY A 126 17.35 12.94 20.79
C GLY A 126 18.08 12.46 22.06
N ASP A 127 17.37 12.44 23.19
CA ASP A 127 17.86 11.97 24.49
C ASP A 127 17.65 10.45 24.72
N GLU A 128 17.03 9.76 23.77
CA GLU A 128 16.59 8.37 23.93
C GLU A 128 17.45 7.43 23.08
N ASP A 129 17.93 6.33 23.66
CA ASP A 129 18.71 5.33 22.92
C ASP A 129 17.75 4.45 22.11
N LEU A 130 17.30 4.96 20.96
CA LEU A 130 16.36 4.29 20.06
C LEU A 130 17.10 3.42 19.04
N GLU A 131 16.52 2.26 18.78
CA GLU A 131 16.89 1.36 17.69
C GLU A 131 15.74 1.25 16.70
N LEU A 132 16.02 1.57 15.43
CA LEU A 132 15.06 1.42 14.35
C LEU A 132 15.16 0.01 13.76
N SER A 133 14.01 -0.64 13.63
CA SER A 133 13.88 -1.94 12.98
C SER A 133 12.92 -1.85 11.79
N VAL A 134 13.29 -2.54 10.72
CA VAL A 134 12.51 -2.61 9.50
C VAL A 134 12.13 -4.06 9.24
N GLN A 135 10.84 -4.32 9.03
CA GLN A 135 10.32 -5.65 8.77
C GLN A 135 9.61 -5.67 7.43
N ILE A 136 10.14 -6.47 6.51
CA ILE A 136 9.49 -6.71 5.21
C ILE A 136 8.35 -7.69 5.45
N VAL A 137 7.13 -7.20 5.30
CA VAL A 137 5.91 -8.01 5.32
C VAL A 137 5.60 -8.37 3.88
N GLN A 138 6.09 -9.52 3.44
CA GLN A 138 5.65 -10.08 2.17
C GLN A 138 4.14 -10.36 2.28
N GLN A 139 3.33 -9.58 1.58
CA GLN A 139 1.88 -9.75 1.64
C GLN A 139 1.52 -11.13 1.07
N GLU A 140 1.04 -12.01 1.94
CA GLU A 140 0.52 -13.35 1.65
C GLU A 140 -0.77 -13.33 0.77
N GLN A 141 -0.99 -12.25 0.01
CA GLN A 141 -2.09 -12.08 -0.94
C GLN A 141 -2.00 -13.04 -2.13
N GLU A 142 -0.81 -13.50 -2.52
CA GLU A 142 -0.68 -14.56 -3.53
C GLU A 142 -1.11 -15.94 -2.99
N ARG A 143 -0.79 -16.27 -1.72
CA ARG A 143 -1.24 -17.54 -1.11
C ARG A 143 -2.75 -17.59 -0.89
N ARG A 144 -3.40 -16.47 -0.57
CA ARG A 144 -4.87 -16.43 -0.44
C ARG A 144 -5.60 -16.42 -1.80
N ARG A 145 -5.08 -15.75 -2.83
CA ARG A 145 -5.63 -15.86 -4.20
C ARG A 145 -5.50 -17.30 -4.76
N ARG A 146 -4.40 -18.02 -4.46
CA ARG A 146 -4.22 -19.45 -4.80
C ARG A 146 -5.23 -20.38 -4.11
N ARG A 147 -5.69 -20.06 -2.89
CA ARG A 147 -6.71 -20.86 -2.17
C ARG A 147 -8.12 -20.66 -2.74
N ARG A 148 -8.50 -19.42 -3.11
CA ARG A 148 -9.84 -19.13 -3.65
C ARG A 148 -10.05 -19.67 -5.07
N ARG A 149 -9.02 -19.67 -5.94
CA ARG A 149 -9.11 -20.29 -7.28
C ARG A 149 -9.33 -21.81 -7.25
N ARG A 150 -8.79 -22.51 -6.24
CA ARG A 150 -9.00 -23.95 -6.05
C ARG A 150 -10.43 -24.32 -5.62
N HIS A 151 -11.13 -23.42 -4.94
CA HIS A 151 -12.52 -23.65 -4.51
C HIS A 151 -13.53 -23.50 -5.66
N HIS A 152 -13.33 -22.54 -6.57
CA HIS A 152 -14.25 -22.32 -7.70
C HIS A 152 -14.28 -23.49 -8.69
N HIS A 153 -13.15 -24.17 -8.93
CA HIS A 153 -13.09 -25.30 -9.87
C HIS A 153 -13.78 -26.57 -9.36
N ARG A 154 -14.05 -26.67 -8.05
CA ARG A 154 -14.70 -27.83 -7.45
C ARG A 154 -16.23 -27.73 -7.47
N HIS A 155 -16.77 -26.51 -7.47
CA HIS A 155 -18.23 -26.28 -7.45
C HIS A 155 -18.88 -26.30 -8.83
N HIS A 156 -18.13 -26.10 -9.91
CA HIS A 156 -18.69 -26.03 -11.27
C HIS A 156 -18.89 -27.40 -11.95
N LYS A 157 -18.71 -28.52 -11.23
CA LYS A 157 -18.92 -29.87 -11.76
C LYS A 157 -20.18 -30.57 -11.23
N HIS A 158 -21.06 -29.87 -10.51
CA HIS A 158 -22.18 -30.53 -9.84
C HIS A 158 -23.54 -29.84 -9.99
N THR A 159 -23.76 -29.08 -11.05
CA THR A 159 -25.07 -28.50 -11.39
C THR A 159 -25.19 -28.35 -12.90
N ASP A 160 -25.38 -29.47 -13.58
CA ASP A 160 -26.25 -29.49 -14.77
C ASP A 160 -27.07 -30.76 -14.68
N GLU A 161 -28.22 -30.56 -14.06
CA GLU A 161 -29.29 -31.49 -13.73
C GLU A 161 -30.20 -31.55 -14.97
N ALA A 162 -30.34 -32.75 -15.55
CA ALA A 162 -31.48 -33.09 -16.40
C ALA A 162 -32.42 -33.97 -15.56
N PRO A 163 -33.71 -34.19 -15.94
CA PRO A 163 -34.56 -33.53 -16.92
C PRO A 163 -35.92 -33.07 -16.31
N ASP A 164 -36.48 -31.94 -16.74
CA ASP A 164 -37.84 -31.55 -16.34
C ASP A 164 -38.88 -32.25 -17.24
N ALA A 165 -39.84 -32.91 -16.58
CA ALA A 165 -40.88 -33.72 -17.15
C ALA A 165 -42.13 -32.88 -17.36
N ALA A 166 -42.66 -32.85 -18.59
CA ALA A 166 -44.02 -32.37 -18.84
C ALA A 166 -44.97 -33.55 -19.02
N PRO A 167 -45.97 -33.74 -18.15
CA PRO A 167 -47.10 -34.61 -18.42
C PRO A 167 -48.24 -33.81 -19.05
N GLY A 168 -48.81 -34.35 -20.12
CA GLY A 168 -50.22 -34.10 -20.43
C GLY A 168 -50.50 -33.61 -21.85
N ALA A 169 -51.13 -34.47 -22.63
CA ALA A 169 -52.27 -34.06 -23.45
C ALA A 169 -53.25 -35.26 -23.57
N PRO A 170 -54.57 -35.01 -23.50
CA PRO A 170 -55.62 -36.03 -23.60
C PRO A 170 -55.84 -36.55 -25.03
#